data_AF-A0AAN7VJ32-F1
#
_entry.id   AF-A0AAN7VJ32-F1
#
_cell.length_a   1.000
_cell.length_b   1.000
_cell.length_c   1.000
_cell.angle_alpha   90.00
_cell.angle_beta   90.00
_cell.angle_gamma   90.00
#
_symmetry.space_group_name_H-M   'P 1'
#
loop_
_entity.id
_entity.type
_entity.pdbx_description
1 polymer ?
#
loop_
_entity_poly.entity_id
_entity_poly.type
_entity_poly.pdbx_seq_one_letter_code
_entity_poly.pdbx_strand_id
1 'polypeptide(L)'
;MELNGNNPLPLLRLGCVQYAVFCMSDEMQELIDMLHNTCKEQSGASEDAVSAAKKGTFADDNNLRCYVKCIMSEMSTIDDDGIVDVDAAVALLPDDIRSKMEPTMRKCGTQSKASL
;
A
#
# COMPACT_ATOMS: atom_id res chain seq x y z
N MET A 1 -6.77 19.54 -18.91
CA MET A 1 -7.82 20.02 -19.84
C MET A 1 -8.93 20.61 -19.01
N GLU A 2 -9.22 21.88 -19.25
CA GLU A 2 -10.17 22.67 -18.47
C GLU A 2 -11.61 22.22 -18.70
N LEU A 3 -12.43 22.21 -17.65
CA LEU A 3 -13.88 22.31 -17.78
C LEU A 3 -14.35 23.57 -17.04
N ASN A 4 -14.83 24.50 -17.86
CA ASN A 4 -15.37 25.82 -17.50
C ASN A 4 -16.76 25.70 -16.86
N GLY A 5 -17.15 26.76 -16.15
CA GLY A 5 -18.15 26.74 -15.08
C GLY A 5 -19.63 26.68 -15.46
N ASN A 6 -20.44 26.23 -14.49
CA ASN A 6 -21.77 26.76 -14.15
C ASN A 6 -22.22 26.19 -12.79
N ASN A 7 -22.50 27.03 -11.79
CA ASN A 7 -23.12 26.63 -10.51
C ASN A 7 -24.45 27.39 -10.39
N PRO A 8 -25.56 26.70 -10.07
CA PRO A 8 -26.18 27.07 -8.79
C PRO A 8 -26.91 25.89 -8.10
N LEU A 9 -26.34 25.40 -6.99
CA LEU A 9 -26.93 25.40 -5.63
C LEU A 9 -27.94 24.36 -5.06
N PRO A 10 -28.53 23.32 -5.71
CA PRO A 10 -29.29 22.30 -4.96
C PRO A 10 -28.56 20.96 -4.78
N LEU A 11 -27.52 20.66 -5.56
CA LEU A 11 -26.77 19.39 -5.46
C LEU A 11 -25.72 19.37 -4.33
N LEU A 12 -25.44 20.53 -3.73
CA LEU A 12 -24.43 20.71 -2.69
C LEU A 12 -24.77 19.99 -1.36
N ARG A 13 -25.99 19.48 -1.19
CA ARG A 13 -26.39 18.77 0.04
C ARG A 13 -26.32 17.24 -0.03
N LEU A 14 -26.27 16.62 -1.22
CA LEU A 14 -26.04 15.18 -1.37
C LEU A 14 -24.60 14.84 -1.83
N GLY A 15 -23.83 15.82 -2.30
CA GLY A 15 -22.46 15.61 -2.80
C GLY A 15 -21.41 15.42 -1.70
N CYS A 16 -21.62 15.96 -0.50
CA CYS A 16 -20.61 15.89 0.56
C CYS A 16 -20.41 14.48 1.13
N VAL A 17 -21.40 13.59 1.01
CA VAL A 17 -21.28 12.20 1.49
C VAL A 17 -20.53 11.31 0.49
N GLN A 18 -20.60 11.62 -0.82
CA GLN A 18 -20.01 10.76 -1.85
C GLN A 18 -18.55 11.10 -2.22
N TYR A 19 -18.07 12.29 -1.86
CA TYR A 19 -16.74 12.77 -2.28
C TYR A 19 -15.55 12.25 -1.44
N ALA A 20 -15.78 11.37 -0.47
CA ALA A 20 -14.75 10.96 0.49
C ALA A 20 -13.90 9.75 0.06
N VAL A 21 -14.08 9.18 -1.14
CA VAL A 21 -13.53 7.84 -1.48
C VAL A 21 -12.47 7.83 -2.60
N PHE A 22 -12.09 8.95 -3.21
CA PHE A 22 -11.10 8.96 -4.32
C PHE A 22 -9.79 9.69 -3.96
N CYS A 23 -9.04 9.20 -2.97
CA CYS A 23 -7.71 9.74 -2.64
C CYS A 23 -6.55 8.97 -3.31
N MET A 24 -6.78 8.35 -4.47
CA MET A 24 -5.72 7.70 -5.24
C MET A 24 -5.73 8.25 -6.67
N SER A 25 -4.58 8.71 -7.16
CA SER A 25 -4.40 9.14 -8.54
C SER A 25 -4.37 7.93 -9.48
N ASP A 26 -4.74 8.13 -10.75
CA ASP A 26 -4.74 7.05 -11.75
C ASP A 26 -3.35 6.39 -11.88
N GLU A 27 -2.28 7.19 -11.83
CA GLU A 27 -0.88 6.73 -11.80
C GLU A 27 -0.58 5.80 -10.61
N MET A 28 -1.14 6.08 -9.43
CA MET A 28 -0.94 5.25 -8.25
C MET A 28 -1.70 3.93 -8.39
N GLN A 29 -2.87 3.96 -9.02
CA GLN A 29 -3.65 2.77 -9.31
C GLN A 29 -2.93 1.86 -10.32
N GLU A 30 -2.37 2.42 -11.39
CA GLU A 30 -1.56 1.69 -12.37
C GLU A 30 -0.32 1.04 -11.72
N LEU A 31 0.36 1.76 -10.82
CA LEU A 31 1.48 1.21 -10.05
C LEU A 31 1.04 0.03 -9.17
N ILE A 32 -0.07 0.16 -8.46
CA ILE A 32 -0.61 -0.93 -7.62
C ILE A 32 -0.95 -2.15 -8.46
N ASP A 33 -1.61 -1.96 -9.60
CA ASP A 33 -2.01 -3.07 -10.46
C ASP A 33 -0.78 -3.78 -11.04
N MET A 34 0.24 -3.01 -11.45
CA MET A 34 1.52 -3.56 -11.93
C MET A 34 2.24 -4.37 -10.85
N LEU A 35 2.37 -3.83 -9.63
CA LEU A 35 2.99 -4.53 -8.49
C LEU A 35 2.23 -5.81 -8.14
N HIS A 36 0.90 -5.73 -8.04
CA HIS A 36 0.06 -6.86 -7.70
C HIS A 36 0.18 -7.98 -8.74
N ASN A 37 0.03 -7.67 -10.02
CA ASN A 37 0.12 -8.66 -11.09
C ASN A 37 1.50 -9.33 -11.13
N THR A 38 2.56 -8.53 -11.09
CA THR A 38 3.95 -9.01 -11.11
C THR A 38 4.24 -9.92 -9.92
N CYS A 39 3.95 -9.46 -8.71
CA CYS A 39 4.29 -10.21 -7.50
C CYS A 39 3.42 -11.43 -7.28
N LYS A 40 2.17 -11.40 -7.74
CA LYS A 40 1.31 -12.58 -7.71
C LYS A 40 1.83 -13.66 -8.66
N GLU A 41 2.21 -13.28 -9.88
CA GLU A 41 2.80 -14.22 -10.86
C GLU A 41 4.10 -14.84 -10.33
N GLN A 42 5.00 -14.02 -9.78
CA GLN A 42 6.28 -14.52 -9.25
C GLN A 42 6.14 -15.41 -8.01
N SER A 43 5.24 -15.05 -7.09
CA SER A 43 5.09 -15.76 -5.80
C SER A 43 4.16 -16.96 -5.86
N GLY A 44 3.24 -17.00 -6.82
CA GLY A 44 2.17 -18.00 -6.86
C GLY A 44 1.13 -17.83 -5.73
N ALA A 45 1.02 -16.64 -5.12
CA ALA A 45 0.01 -16.36 -4.10
C ALA A 45 -1.41 -16.42 -4.69
N SER A 46 -2.36 -16.98 -3.94
CA SER A 46 -3.76 -16.98 -4.34
C SER A 46 -4.41 -15.62 -4.11
N GLU A 47 -5.40 -15.28 -4.95
CA GLU A 47 -6.17 -14.04 -4.76
C GLU A 47 -6.88 -13.98 -3.42
N ASP A 48 -7.36 -15.13 -2.94
CA ASP A 48 -8.03 -15.22 -1.66
C ASP A 48 -7.09 -14.88 -0.51
N ALA A 49 -5.85 -15.38 -0.55
CA ALA A 49 -4.83 -15.07 0.45
C ALA A 49 -4.45 -13.58 0.43
N VAL A 50 -4.24 -13.01 -0.76
CA VAL A 50 -3.93 -11.58 -0.91
C VAL A 50 -5.10 -10.70 -0.44
N SER A 51 -6.33 -11.06 -0.82
CA SER A 51 -7.55 -10.34 -0.42
C SER A 51 -7.82 -10.40 1.08
N ALA A 52 -7.52 -11.53 1.73
CA ALA A 52 -7.58 -11.65 3.18
C ALA A 52 -6.51 -10.77 3.87
N ALA A 53 -5.28 -10.76 3.34
CA ALA A 53 -4.19 -9.95 3.86
C ALA A 53 -4.50 -8.45 3.77
N LYS A 54 -5.10 -7.98 2.67
CA LYS A 54 -5.57 -6.60 2.52
C LYS A 54 -6.60 -6.18 3.58
N LYS A 55 -7.32 -7.14 4.16
CA LYS A 55 -8.28 -6.93 5.25
C LYS A 55 -7.66 -7.13 6.65
N GLY A 56 -6.35 -7.34 6.72
CA GLY A 56 -5.61 -7.55 7.96
C GLY A 56 -5.57 -9.00 8.44
N THR A 57 -6.05 -9.96 7.65
CA THR A 57 -5.98 -11.39 7.98
C THR A 57 -4.83 -12.04 7.21
N PHE A 58 -3.71 -12.31 7.89
CA PHE A 58 -2.54 -12.94 7.29
C PHE A 58 -2.53 -14.44 7.58
N ALA A 59 -2.62 -15.26 6.54
CA ALA A 59 -2.45 -16.70 6.65
C ALA A 59 -0.96 -17.07 6.83
N ASP A 60 -0.68 -18.21 7.45
CA ASP A 60 0.67 -18.82 7.46
C ASP A 60 0.93 -19.52 6.12
N ASP A 61 1.09 -18.70 5.07
CA ASP A 61 1.25 -19.14 3.69
C ASP A 61 2.60 -18.64 3.13
N ASN A 62 3.41 -19.56 2.60
CA ASN A 62 4.75 -19.23 2.10
C ASN A 62 4.68 -18.34 0.85
N ASN A 63 3.73 -18.58 -0.05
CA ASN A 63 3.57 -17.80 -1.27
C ASN A 63 3.11 -16.37 -0.92
N LEU A 64 2.24 -16.20 0.07
CA LEU A 64 1.82 -14.89 0.56
C LEU A 64 2.98 -14.10 1.18
N ARG A 65 3.88 -14.77 1.92
CA ARG A 65 5.11 -14.12 2.43
C ARG A 65 6.01 -13.68 1.29
N CYS A 66 6.21 -14.54 0.29
CA CYS A 66 6.98 -14.21 -0.91
C CYS A 66 6.34 -13.06 -1.71
N TYR A 67 5.00 -13.00 -1.79
CA TYR A 67 4.26 -11.92 -2.41
C TYR A 67 4.54 -10.57 -1.72
N VAL A 68 4.46 -10.53 -0.38
CA VAL A 68 4.77 -9.31 0.39
C VAL A 68 6.23 -8.92 0.23
N LYS A 69 7.17 -9.88 0.28
CA LYS A 69 8.59 -9.60 0.02
C LYS A 69 8.79 -9.00 -1.38
N CYS A 70 8.17 -9.56 -2.40
CA CYS A 70 8.25 -9.05 -3.77
C CYS A 70 7.81 -7.59 -3.86
N ILE A 71 6.66 -7.22 -3.26
CA ILE A 71 6.20 -5.83 -3.28
C ILE A 71 7.24 -4.90 -2.63
N MET A 72 7.79 -5.31 -1.49
CA MET A 72 8.80 -4.51 -0.80
C MET A 72 10.09 -4.38 -1.63
N SER A 73 10.48 -5.42 -2.35
CA SER A 73 11.64 -5.42 -3.26
C SER A 73 11.41 -4.52 -4.47
N GLU A 74 10.26 -4.61 -5.14
CA GLU A 74 9.90 -3.75 -6.28
C GLU A 74 9.84 -2.27 -5.87
N MET A 75 9.39 -1.99 -4.65
CA MET A 75 9.39 -0.64 -4.07
C MET A 75 10.77 -0.21 -3.53
N SER A 76 11.80 -1.05 -3.62
CA SER A 76 13.15 -0.80 -3.10
C SER A 76 13.16 -0.44 -1.60
N THR A 77 12.32 -1.11 -0.82
CA THR A 77 12.17 -0.92 0.65
C THR A 77 12.72 -2.09 1.47
N ILE A 78 13.27 -3.11 0.81
CA ILE A 78 13.91 -4.26 1.44
C ILE A 78 15.13 -4.66 0.60
N ASP A 79 16.19 -5.11 1.25
CA ASP A 79 17.36 -5.67 0.57
C ASP A 79 17.23 -7.19 0.34
N ASP A 80 18.24 -7.76 -0.33
CA ASP A 80 18.29 -9.18 -0.66
C ASP A 80 18.35 -10.08 0.59
N ASP A 81 18.96 -9.58 1.66
CA ASP A 81 19.08 -10.24 2.97
C ASP A 81 17.77 -10.18 3.78
N GLY A 82 16.76 -9.45 3.30
CA GLY A 82 15.46 -9.29 3.96
C GLY A 82 15.46 -8.21 5.05
N ILE A 83 16.42 -7.29 5.01
CA ILE A 83 16.48 -6.12 5.88
C ILE A 83 15.65 -5.00 5.25
N VAL A 84 14.66 -4.52 5.99
CA VAL A 84 13.75 -3.44 5.58
C VAL A 84 14.44 -2.11 5.75
N ASP A 85 14.52 -1.32 4.68
CA ASP A 85 14.89 0.09 4.75
C ASP A 85 13.67 0.88 5.23
N VAL A 86 13.62 1.09 6.54
CA VAL A 86 12.52 1.79 7.21
C VAL A 86 12.43 3.24 6.74
N ASP A 87 13.55 3.91 6.48
CA ASP A 87 13.52 5.31 6.07
C ASP A 87 13.01 5.44 4.62
N ALA A 88 13.40 4.53 3.73
CA ALA A 88 12.83 4.42 2.38
C ALA A 88 11.31 4.11 2.44
N ALA A 89 10.89 3.15 3.25
CA ALA A 89 9.48 2.81 3.41
C ALA A 89 8.66 4.00 3.95
N VAL A 90 9.20 4.75 4.91
CA VAL A 90 8.56 5.97 5.43
C VAL A 90 8.51 7.06 4.36
N ALA A 91 9.55 7.22 3.54
CA ALA A 91 9.60 8.21 2.46
C ALA A 91 8.45 8.05 1.45
N LEU A 92 7.99 6.82 1.20
CA LEU A 92 6.90 6.51 0.27
C LEU A 92 5.50 6.82 0.81
N LEU A 93 5.34 7.07 2.11
CA LEU A 93 4.03 7.36 2.70
C LEU A 93 3.54 8.76 2.30
N PRO A 94 2.27 8.91 1.88
CA PRO A 94 1.61 10.21 1.77
C PRO A 94 1.66 10.99 3.10
N ASP A 95 1.78 12.31 3.01
CA ASP A 95 1.99 13.18 4.18
C ASP A 95 0.86 13.10 5.21
N ASP A 96 -0.37 12.86 4.77
CA ASP A 96 -1.55 12.75 5.62
C ASP A 96 -1.56 11.49 6.50
N ILE A 97 -0.82 10.44 6.12
CA ILE A 97 -0.70 9.20 6.90
C ILE A 97 0.70 8.97 7.47
N ARG A 98 1.73 9.65 6.97
CA ARG A 98 3.14 9.50 7.37
C ARG A 98 3.32 9.53 8.89
N SER A 99 2.79 10.58 9.54
CA SER A 99 2.92 10.76 11.00
C SER A 99 2.28 9.64 11.83
N LYS A 100 1.23 9.00 11.32
CA LYS A 100 0.53 7.89 11.99
C LYS A 100 1.25 6.56 11.78
N MET A 101 1.84 6.36 10.60
CA MET A 101 2.43 5.08 10.20
C MET A 101 3.92 4.98 10.55
N GLU A 102 4.67 6.09 10.54
CA GLU A 102 6.10 6.09 10.83
C GLU A 102 6.46 5.43 12.18
N PRO A 103 5.79 5.72 13.31
CA PRO A 103 6.09 5.05 14.58
C PRO A 103 5.91 3.52 14.48
N THR A 104 4.93 3.06 13.71
CA THR A 104 4.68 1.64 13.47
C THR A 104 5.79 1.05 12.61
N MET A 105 6.18 1.71 11.52
CA MET A 105 7.28 1.24 10.66
C MET A 105 8.61 1.15 11.43
N ARG A 106 8.91 2.12 12.30
CA ARG A 106 10.11 2.08 13.15
C ARG A 106 10.05 0.98 14.21
N LYS A 107 8.86 0.65 14.72
CA LYS A 107 8.68 -0.43 15.70
C LYS A 107 8.69 -1.82 15.06
N CYS A 108 8.22 -1.93 13.82
CA CYS A 108 7.97 -3.19 13.12
C CYS A 108 8.93 -3.42 11.94
N GLY A 109 9.94 -2.57 11.76
CA GLY A 109 11.05 -2.79 10.82
C GLY A 109 11.82 -4.07 11.16
N THR A 110 12.94 -4.32 10.50
CA THR A 110 13.66 -5.59 10.70
C THR A 110 14.07 -5.81 12.15
N GLN A 111 13.36 -6.72 12.80
CA GLN A 111 13.69 -7.19 14.14
C GLN A 111 14.68 -8.36 13.99
N SER A 112 15.97 -8.07 14.02
CA SER A 112 16.95 -9.16 14.10
C SER A 112 16.72 -9.95 15.40
N LYS A 113 16.88 -11.27 15.36
CA LYS A 113 16.86 -12.12 16.56
C LYS A 113 17.95 -11.76 17.61
N ALA A 114 18.83 -10.79 17.34
CA ALA A 114 19.76 -10.26 18.34
C ALA A 114 19.11 -9.31 19.37
N SER A 115 17.81 -9.01 19.21
CA SER A 115 17.06 -8.12 20.11
C SER A 115 15.97 -8.83 20.93
N LEU A 116 16.01 -10.16 21.03
CA LEU A 116 15.17 -10.97 21.93
C LEU A 116 16.03 -11.85 22.85
#